data_AF-A0A914NRL4-F1
#
_entry.id   AF-A0A914NRL4-F1
#
_cell.length_a   1.000
_cell.length_b   1.000
_cell.length_c   1.000
_cell.angle_alpha   90.00
_cell.angle_beta   90.00
_cell.angle_gamma   90.00
#
_symmetry.space_group_name_H-M   'P 1'
#
loop_
_entity.id
_entity.type
_entity.pdbx_description
1 polymer ?
#
loop_
_entity_poly.entity_id
_entity_poly.type
_entity_poly.pdbx_seq_one_letter_code
_entity_poly.pdbx_strand_id
1 'polypeptide(L)'
;MDHDISPTCKCPVDSCIMAPSSSSVNASSYFSDCSLDTLSSALRRGVDYCLHNVPKVAFGGAKCGNGVLEDGEDCDCGSTTTCPNSCCIAAECKLAPEAECAEGDCCDLNVCKLKKMASECRHALNSCDLPEYCDGKNPSCPADFFVQDGHPCPDGALEAFCYQGTCG
;
A
#
# COMPACT_ATOMS: atom_id res chain seq x y z
N MET A 1 16.38 3.19 3.69
CA MET A 1 16.78 2.08 4.58
C MET A 1 18.28 2.05 4.60
N ASP A 2 18.88 1.86 5.77
CA ASP A 2 20.33 1.77 5.96
C ASP A 2 20.73 0.38 6.45
N HIS A 3 22.02 0.10 6.52
CA HIS A 3 22.49 -1.18 7.05
C HIS A 3 22.16 -1.32 8.55
N ASP A 4 21.74 -2.53 8.92
CA ASP A 4 21.45 -2.90 10.30
C ASP A 4 22.70 -2.82 11.16
N ILE A 5 22.61 -2.09 12.28
CA ILE A 5 23.68 -2.00 13.28
C ILE A 5 23.29 -2.86 14.47
N SER A 6 24.10 -3.87 14.79
CA SER A 6 23.94 -4.68 16.00
C SER A 6 24.64 -4.00 17.19
N PRO A 7 24.06 -4.00 18.40
CA PRO A 7 22.84 -4.69 18.83
C PRO A 7 21.55 -3.83 18.76
N THR A 8 21.61 -2.64 18.14
CA THR A 8 20.49 -1.69 18.14
C THR A 8 19.30 -2.15 17.31
N CYS A 9 19.56 -2.78 16.17
CA CYS A 9 18.53 -3.32 15.29
C CYS A 9 18.32 -4.81 15.58
N LYS A 10 17.07 -5.21 15.77
CA LYS A 10 16.67 -6.59 16.08
C LYS A 10 16.18 -7.29 14.81
N CYS A 11 16.71 -8.48 14.60
CA CYS A 11 16.29 -9.38 13.52
C CYS A 11 15.57 -10.60 14.11
N PRO A 12 14.46 -11.07 13.50
CA PRO A 12 13.77 -12.30 13.94
C PRO A 12 14.60 -13.58 13.76
N VAL A 13 15.64 -13.53 12.93
CA VAL A 13 16.53 -14.63 12.58
C VAL A 13 17.99 -14.17 12.68
N ASP A 14 18.95 -15.05 12.38
CA ASP A 14 20.39 -14.77 12.54
C ASP A 14 20.91 -13.59 11.69
N SER A 15 20.28 -13.31 10.55
CA SER A 15 20.66 -12.22 9.64
C SER A 15 19.44 -11.72 8.87
N CYS A 16 19.30 -10.41 8.70
CA CYS A 16 18.21 -9.75 7.98
C CYS A 16 18.71 -9.23 6.62
N ILE A 17 17.78 -8.86 5.73
CA ILE A 17 18.08 -8.36 4.37
C ILE A 17 19.07 -7.18 4.41
N MET A 18 18.93 -6.29 5.39
CA MET A 18 19.75 -5.08 5.52
C MET A 18 20.99 -5.28 6.39
N ALA A 19 21.39 -6.53 6.68
CA ALA A 19 22.65 -6.81 7.38
C ALA A 19 23.85 -6.11 6.69
N PRO A 20 24.90 -5.72 7.43
CA PRO A 20 26.03 -4.98 6.88
C PRO A 20 26.88 -5.80 5.90
N SER A 21 26.68 -7.12 5.85
CA SER A 21 27.29 -8.02 4.88
C SER A 21 26.34 -9.17 4.55
N SER A 22 26.40 -9.65 3.31
CA SER A 22 25.62 -10.80 2.87
C SER A 22 26.17 -12.09 3.48
N SER A 23 25.34 -12.85 4.18
CA SER A 23 25.69 -14.20 4.63
C SER A 23 25.57 -15.20 3.47
N SER A 24 26.59 -16.02 3.24
CA SER A 24 26.64 -16.98 2.13
C SER A 24 25.81 -18.25 2.36
N VAL A 25 25.29 -18.44 3.58
CA VAL A 25 24.69 -19.71 3.99
C VAL A 25 23.18 -19.73 3.81
N ASN A 26 22.49 -18.59 3.94
CA ASN A 26 21.06 -18.43 3.63
C ASN A 26 20.74 -16.96 3.36
N ALA A 27 20.10 -16.66 2.22
CA ALA A 27 19.49 -15.35 2.00
C ALA A 27 18.23 -15.23 2.87
N SER A 28 18.22 -14.28 3.79
CA SER A 28 17.06 -14.01 4.64
C SER A 28 15.97 -13.28 3.86
N SER A 29 14.72 -13.61 4.13
CA SER A 29 13.54 -12.90 3.64
C SER A 29 12.96 -11.93 4.69
N TYR A 30 13.66 -11.70 5.79
CA TYR A 30 13.19 -10.87 6.90
C TYR A 30 13.88 -9.49 6.91
N PHE A 31 13.09 -8.45 7.18
CA PHE A 31 13.59 -7.13 7.55
C PHE A 31 13.76 -7.01 9.07
N SER A 32 14.72 -6.19 9.50
CA SER A 32 14.88 -5.80 10.90
C SER A 32 13.83 -4.78 11.33
N ASP A 33 13.67 -4.58 12.63
CA ASP A 33 12.83 -3.51 13.19
C ASP A 33 13.25 -2.11 12.71
N CYS A 34 14.55 -1.80 12.66
CA CYS A 34 15.09 -0.54 12.13
C CYS A 34 14.71 -0.32 10.66
N SER A 35 14.78 -1.37 9.84
CA SER A 35 14.44 -1.30 8.42
C SER A 35 12.96 -1.00 8.22
N LEU A 36 12.09 -1.67 8.99
CA LEU A 36 10.65 -1.45 8.97
C LEU A 36 10.28 -0.04 9.45
N ASP A 37 10.91 0.45 10.51
CA ASP A 37 10.68 1.81 11.01
C ASP A 37 11.11 2.87 10.00
N THR A 38 12.29 2.71 9.40
CA THR A 38 12.80 3.61 8.37
C THR A 38 11.89 3.62 7.14
N LEU A 39 11.42 2.45 6.68
CA LEU A 39 10.47 2.36 5.58
C LEU A 39 9.17 3.06 5.92
N SER A 40 8.57 2.74 7.06
CA SER A 40 7.30 3.33 7.49
C SER A 40 7.38 4.85 7.60
N SER A 41 8.50 5.38 8.08
CA SER A 41 8.77 6.82 8.15
C SER A 41 8.99 7.45 6.78
N ALA A 42 9.49 6.70 5.80
CA ALA A 42 9.66 7.17 4.43
C ALA A 42 8.30 7.21 3.71
N LEU A 43 7.50 6.14 3.81
CA LEU A 43 6.13 6.08 3.28
C LEU A 43 5.25 7.20 3.87
N ARG A 44 5.33 7.44 5.19
CA ARG A 44 4.64 8.59 5.83
C ARG A 44 5.06 9.97 5.31
N ARG A 45 6.24 10.08 4.68
CA ARG A 45 6.73 11.31 4.04
C ARG A 45 6.32 11.40 2.56
N GLY A 46 5.51 10.46 2.06
CA GLY A 46 4.97 10.47 0.70
C GLY A 46 5.98 10.08 -0.38
N VAL A 47 7.06 9.39 -0.04
CA VAL A 47 8.07 8.94 -1.03
C VAL A 47 7.57 7.78 -1.90
N ASP A 48 6.39 7.24 -1.59
CA ASP A 48 5.69 6.14 -2.25
C ASP A 48 4.68 6.58 -3.30
N TYR A 49 4.59 7.87 -3.61
CA TYR A 49 3.65 8.41 -4.60
C TYR A 49 3.66 7.65 -5.94
N CYS A 50 4.82 7.15 -6.39
CA CYS A 50 4.97 6.38 -7.63
C CYS A 50 4.90 4.85 -7.46
N LEU A 51 4.61 4.37 -6.26
CA LEU A 51 4.41 2.95 -5.94
C LEU A 51 2.93 2.59 -5.76
N HIS A 52 2.03 3.57 -5.73
CA HIS A 52 0.58 3.35 -5.63
C HIS A 52 -0.08 2.98 -6.96
N ASN A 53 0.59 3.19 -8.10
CA ASN A 53 0.06 2.76 -9.39
C ASN A 53 0.34 1.27 -9.63
N VAL A 54 -0.70 0.45 -9.51
CA VAL A 54 -0.63 -0.98 -9.84
C VAL A 54 -0.30 -1.15 -11.33
N PRO A 55 0.77 -1.88 -11.69
CA PRO A 55 1.11 -2.12 -13.09
C PRO A 55 0.05 -2.99 -13.76
N LYS A 56 -0.34 -2.64 -14.99
CA LYS A 56 -1.39 -3.37 -15.74
C LYS A 56 -0.95 -4.73 -16.27
N VAL A 57 0.36 -5.01 -16.32
CA VAL A 57 0.91 -6.25 -16.85
C VAL A 57 2.10 -6.63 -15.98
N ALA A 58 2.03 -7.78 -15.32
CA ALA A 58 3.19 -8.33 -14.64
C ALA A 58 4.05 -9.15 -15.61
N PHE A 59 5.36 -8.92 -15.59
CA PHE A 59 6.32 -9.73 -16.33
C PHE A 59 6.41 -11.12 -15.70
N GLY A 60 5.95 -12.15 -16.41
CA GLY A 60 5.98 -13.54 -15.93
C GLY A 60 4.63 -14.25 -15.91
N GLY A 61 3.55 -13.56 -16.30
CA GLY A 61 2.19 -14.08 -16.34
C GLY A 61 1.52 -14.14 -14.97
N ALA A 62 0.19 -14.27 -14.97
CA ALA A 62 -0.63 -14.31 -13.76
C ALA A 62 -0.21 -15.44 -12.81
N LYS A 63 0.02 -15.10 -11.54
CA LYS A 63 0.43 -16.05 -10.50
C LYS A 63 -0.36 -15.83 -9.21
N CYS A 64 -1.47 -16.55 -9.12
CA CYS A 64 -2.28 -16.59 -7.93
C CYS A 64 -1.51 -16.86 -6.63
N GLY A 65 -1.73 -15.98 -5.66
CA GLY A 65 -1.17 -16.02 -4.31
C GLY A 65 0.09 -15.18 -4.13
N ASN A 66 0.43 -14.34 -5.10
CA ASN A 66 1.57 -13.40 -5.03
C ASN A 66 1.16 -12.02 -4.46
N GLY A 67 -0.15 -11.79 -4.24
CA GLY A 67 -0.70 -10.55 -3.71
C GLY A 67 -0.79 -9.41 -4.73
N VAL A 68 -0.81 -9.74 -6.03
CA VAL A 68 -0.99 -8.78 -7.12
C VAL A 68 -2.18 -9.21 -7.95
N LEU A 69 -3.16 -8.32 -8.14
CA LEU A 69 -4.30 -8.61 -9.01
C LEU A 69 -3.87 -8.62 -10.48
N GLU A 70 -3.85 -9.80 -11.09
CA GLU A 70 -3.43 -10.00 -12.47
C GLU A 70 -4.59 -10.42 -13.40
N ASP A 71 -4.36 -10.37 -14.72
CA ASP A 71 -5.37 -10.77 -15.71
C ASP A 71 -5.82 -12.23 -15.51
N GLY A 72 -7.13 -12.41 -15.26
CA GLY A 72 -7.76 -13.73 -15.04
C GLY A 72 -8.10 -14.01 -13.57
N GLU A 73 -7.63 -13.19 -12.65
CA GLU A 73 -7.92 -13.26 -11.22
C GLU A 73 -9.02 -12.25 -10.86
N ASP A 74 -9.89 -12.60 -9.91
CA ASP A 74 -10.90 -11.67 -9.41
C ASP A 74 -10.44 -10.99 -8.12
N CYS A 75 -9.44 -11.58 -7.44
CA CYS A 75 -8.77 -11.10 -6.24
C CYS A 75 -7.47 -11.88 -6.03
N ASP A 76 -6.46 -11.27 -5.40
CA ASP A 76 -5.29 -11.99 -4.88
C ASP A 76 -4.90 -11.40 -3.51
N CYS A 77 -5.21 -12.14 -2.44
CA CYS A 77 -4.90 -11.75 -1.07
C CYS A 77 -3.60 -12.36 -0.54
N GLY A 78 -2.78 -12.94 -1.42
CA GLY A 78 -1.61 -13.74 -1.08
C GLY A 78 -1.92 -15.23 -0.94
N SER A 79 -0.98 -15.98 -0.35
CA SER A 79 -1.11 -17.44 -0.23
C SER A 79 -2.24 -17.86 0.74
N THR A 80 -2.63 -19.13 0.68
CA THR A 80 -3.68 -19.71 1.54
C THR A 80 -3.40 -19.59 3.04
N THR A 81 -2.15 -19.37 3.44
CA THR A 81 -1.74 -19.19 4.85
C THR A 81 -1.70 -17.73 5.29
N THR A 82 -1.57 -16.80 4.34
CA THR A 82 -1.30 -15.39 4.60
C THR A 82 -2.50 -14.50 4.29
N CYS A 83 -3.47 -15.01 3.51
CA CYS A 83 -4.67 -14.28 3.14
C CYS A 83 -5.41 -13.74 4.39
N PRO A 84 -5.54 -12.42 4.54
CA PRO A 84 -6.06 -11.82 5.76
C PRO A 84 -7.58 -11.84 5.86
N ASN A 85 -8.30 -12.13 4.78
CA ASN A 85 -9.77 -12.05 4.72
C ASN A 85 -10.41 -13.29 4.08
N SER A 86 -11.71 -13.50 4.32
CA SER A 86 -12.48 -14.61 3.75
C SER A 86 -13.20 -14.25 2.44
N CYS A 87 -13.01 -13.04 1.93
CA CYS A 87 -13.67 -12.54 0.72
C CYS A 87 -13.02 -13.07 -0.56
N CYS A 88 -11.75 -13.46 -0.49
CA CYS A 88 -11.03 -14.09 -1.58
C CYS A 88 -10.72 -15.56 -1.26
N ILE A 89 -11.01 -16.45 -2.20
CA ILE A 89 -10.59 -17.86 -2.14
C ILE A 89 -9.15 -17.91 -2.65
N ALA A 90 -8.19 -17.78 -1.72
CA ALA A 90 -6.76 -17.68 -2.00
C ALA A 90 -6.17 -18.84 -2.83
N ALA A 91 -6.80 -20.02 -2.82
CA ALA A 91 -6.35 -21.16 -3.62
C ALA A 91 -6.68 -21.02 -5.13
N GLU A 92 -7.66 -20.18 -5.46
CA GLU A 92 -8.21 -20.04 -6.81
C GLU A 92 -8.13 -18.60 -7.35
N CYS A 93 -7.81 -17.63 -6.49
CA CYS A 93 -7.83 -16.19 -6.82
C CYS A 93 -9.18 -15.75 -7.40
N LYS A 94 -10.23 -16.24 -6.74
CA LYS A 94 -11.63 -15.97 -7.05
C LYS A 94 -12.35 -15.42 -5.84
N LEU A 95 -13.31 -14.54 -6.10
CA LEU A 95 -14.19 -14.01 -5.06
C LEU A 95 -14.95 -15.16 -4.39
N ALA A 96 -15.10 -15.07 -3.07
CA ALA A 96 -15.94 -15.97 -2.31
C ALA A 96 -17.41 -15.85 -2.77
N PRO A 97 -18.25 -16.87 -2.55
CA PRO A 97 -19.66 -16.80 -2.87
C PRO A 97 -20.30 -15.56 -2.22
N GLU A 98 -21.05 -14.80 -3.00
CA GLU A 98 -21.73 -13.56 -2.59
C GLU A 98 -20.81 -12.35 -2.25
N ALA A 99 -19.50 -12.47 -2.43
CA ALA A 99 -18.58 -11.35 -2.31
C ALA A 99 -18.67 -10.45 -3.55
N GLU A 100 -18.81 -9.14 -3.32
CA GLU A 100 -18.76 -8.11 -4.37
C GLU A 100 -17.33 -7.58 -4.57
N CYS A 101 -16.49 -7.71 -3.53
CA CYS A 101 -15.10 -7.28 -3.52
C CYS A 101 -14.30 -8.06 -2.47
N ALA A 102 -12.98 -8.08 -2.61
CA ALA A 102 -12.08 -8.71 -1.64
C ALA A 102 -10.77 -7.93 -1.37
N GLU A 103 -10.63 -6.76 -1.99
CA GLU A 103 -9.48 -5.87 -1.87
C GLU A 103 -9.92 -4.42 -2.08
N GLY A 104 -9.09 -3.46 -1.67
CA GLY A 104 -9.26 -2.04 -1.91
C GLY A 104 -9.89 -1.29 -0.73
N ASP A 105 -9.55 -0.01 -0.60
CA ASP A 105 -9.97 0.82 0.54
C ASP A 105 -11.47 1.09 0.58
N CYS A 106 -12.17 0.89 -0.54
CA CYS A 106 -13.61 0.99 -0.66
C CYS A 106 -14.34 -0.36 -0.53
N CYS A 107 -13.64 -1.43 -0.14
CA CYS A 107 -14.24 -2.71 0.22
C CYS A 107 -14.32 -2.86 1.75
N ASP A 108 -15.48 -3.28 2.27
CA ASP A 108 -15.58 -3.77 3.64
C ASP A 108 -15.22 -5.26 3.68
N LEU A 109 -13.98 -5.56 4.05
CA LEU A 109 -13.44 -6.94 4.08
C LEU A 109 -14.06 -7.85 5.14
N ASN A 110 -14.90 -7.32 6.04
CA ASN A 110 -15.64 -8.18 6.99
C ASN A 110 -16.93 -8.72 6.39
N VAL A 111 -17.53 -7.98 5.45
CA VAL A 111 -18.82 -8.31 4.82
C VAL A 111 -18.66 -8.63 3.33
N CYS A 112 -17.48 -8.36 2.76
CA CYS A 112 -17.13 -8.55 1.36
C CYS A 112 -18.00 -7.72 0.41
N LYS A 113 -18.33 -6.50 0.81
CA LYS A 113 -19.21 -5.58 0.06
C LYS A 113 -18.58 -4.21 -0.11
N LEU A 114 -19.01 -3.52 -1.15
CA LEU A 114 -18.60 -2.15 -1.39
C LEU A 114 -19.08 -1.24 -0.26
N LYS A 115 -18.19 -0.37 0.21
CA LYS A 115 -18.53 0.72 1.13
C LYS A 115 -19.53 1.66 0.44
N LYS A 116 -20.35 2.32 1.25
CA LYS A 116 -21.37 3.26 0.74
C LYS A 116 -20.70 4.44 0.03
N MET A 117 -21.40 5.01 -0.95
CA MET A 117 -21.01 6.27 -1.57
C MET A 117 -20.76 7.34 -0.50
N ALA A 118 -19.76 8.19 -0.74
CA ALA A 118 -19.31 9.24 0.18
C ALA A 118 -18.65 8.71 1.48
N SER A 119 -18.25 7.43 1.54
CA SER A 119 -17.37 6.95 2.62
C SER A 119 -15.93 7.37 2.33
N GLU A 120 -15.26 8.02 3.27
CA GLU A 120 -13.86 8.42 3.12
C GLU A 120 -12.95 7.19 3.02
N CYS A 121 -12.12 7.13 1.98
CA CYS A 121 -11.15 6.06 1.76
C CYS A 121 -9.71 6.52 1.88
N ARG A 122 -9.43 7.80 1.60
CA ARG A 122 -8.13 8.42 1.87
C ARG A 122 -8.33 9.78 2.52
N HIS A 123 -7.59 10.01 3.60
CA HIS A 123 -7.58 11.29 4.30
C HIS A 123 -6.58 12.25 3.65
N ALA A 124 -6.89 13.54 3.66
CA ALA A 124 -5.96 14.56 3.23
C ALA A 124 -4.72 14.60 4.13
N LEU A 125 -3.53 14.57 3.54
CA LEU A 125 -2.27 14.59 4.29
C LEU A 125 -1.89 15.99 4.80
N ASN A 126 -2.30 17.04 4.09
CA ASN A 126 -1.97 18.43 4.40
C ASN A 126 -2.97 19.40 3.73
N SER A 127 -2.72 20.71 3.87
CA SER A 127 -3.60 21.76 3.33
C SER A 127 -3.66 21.84 1.79
N CYS A 128 -2.73 21.20 1.08
CA CYS A 128 -2.68 21.10 -0.38
C CYS A 128 -3.23 19.80 -0.95
N ASP A 129 -3.70 18.88 -0.10
CA ASP A 129 -4.19 17.57 -0.47
C ASP A 129 -5.72 17.47 -0.22
N LEU A 130 -6.47 16.76 -1.07
CA LEU A 130 -7.92 16.61 -0.92
C LEU A 130 -8.27 15.20 -0.42
N PRO A 131 -9.28 15.01 0.44
CA PRO A 131 -9.71 13.67 0.80
C PRO A 131 -10.50 13.01 -0.34
N GLU A 132 -10.36 11.69 -0.46
CA GLU A 132 -11.10 10.88 -1.44
C GLU A 132 -12.20 10.05 -0.77
N TYR A 133 -13.27 9.86 -1.55
CA TYR A 133 -14.45 9.16 -1.11
C TYR A 133 -14.84 8.07 -2.09
N CYS A 134 -15.33 6.95 -1.56
CA CYS A 134 -15.86 5.85 -2.33
C CYS A 134 -17.09 6.30 -3.14
N ASP A 135 -17.18 5.82 -4.38
CA ASP A 135 -18.32 6.05 -5.27
C ASP A 135 -19.48 5.06 -5.04
N GLY A 136 -19.25 4.03 -4.23
CA GLY A 136 -20.19 2.94 -3.96
C GLY A 136 -20.35 1.94 -5.10
N LYS A 137 -19.43 1.95 -6.08
CA LYS A 137 -19.47 1.10 -7.27
C LYS A 137 -18.14 0.39 -7.53
N ASN A 138 -17.02 0.98 -7.10
CA ASN A 138 -15.69 0.45 -7.27
C ASN A 138 -15.04 0.14 -5.91
N PRO A 139 -14.33 -1.00 -5.77
CA PRO A 139 -13.69 -1.36 -4.51
C PRO A 139 -12.39 -0.60 -4.23
N SER A 140 -11.74 -0.05 -5.25
CA SER A 140 -10.59 0.83 -5.10
C SER A 140 -11.03 2.27 -4.83
N CYS A 141 -10.30 2.97 -3.96
CA CYS A 141 -10.43 4.42 -3.79
C CYS A 141 -10.17 5.10 -5.15
N PRO A 142 -10.88 6.18 -5.50
CA PRO A 142 -10.60 6.93 -6.72
C PRO A 142 -9.17 7.49 -6.71
N ALA A 143 -8.74 7.99 -7.86
CA ALA A 143 -7.43 8.61 -8.01
C ALA A 143 -7.23 9.75 -6.99
N ASP A 144 -6.00 9.91 -6.52
CA ASP A 144 -5.57 10.96 -5.61
C ASP A 144 -5.70 12.34 -6.29
N PHE A 145 -6.49 13.24 -5.70
CA PHE A 145 -6.67 14.62 -6.13
C PHE A 145 -6.07 15.58 -5.11
N PHE A 146 -5.48 16.63 -5.64
CA PHE A 146 -4.85 17.69 -4.84
C PHE A 146 -5.48 19.05 -5.12
N VAL A 147 -5.27 19.97 -4.18
CA VAL A 147 -5.60 21.38 -4.37
C VAL A 147 -4.83 21.91 -5.58
N GLN A 148 -5.48 22.77 -6.36
CA GLN A 148 -4.91 23.33 -7.57
C GLN A 148 -3.52 23.94 -7.33
N ASP A 149 -2.57 23.60 -8.22
CA ASP A 149 -1.22 24.15 -8.18
C ASP A 149 -1.23 25.69 -8.18
N GLY A 150 -0.38 26.29 -7.35
CA GLY A 150 -0.32 27.74 -7.14
C GLY A 150 -1.30 28.27 -6.09
N HIS A 151 -2.06 27.41 -5.41
CA HIS A 151 -2.88 27.83 -4.27
C HIS A 151 -1.99 28.17 -3.06
N PRO A 152 -2.15 29.33 -2.41
CA PRO A 152 -1.34 29.68 -1.25
C PRO A 152 -1.66 28.75 -0.08
N CYS A 153 -0.63 28.18 0.55
CA CYS A 153 -0.78 27.22 1.64
C CYS A 153 -0.23 27.77 2.97
N PRO A 154 -0.92 27.52 4.10
CA PRO A 154 -0.54 28.06 5.41
C PRO A 154 0.69 27.37 6.02
N ASP A 155 1.05 26.18 5.55
CA ASP A 155 2.07 25.32 6.16
C ASP A 155 3.51 25.64 5.72
N GLY A 156 3.70 26.60 4.81
CA GLY A 156 5.01 26.99 4.32
C GLY A 156 5.53 28.31 4.90
N ALA A 157 6.82 28.57 4.68
CA ALA A 157 7.41 29.90 4.91
C ALA A 157 6.61 30.96 4.12
N LEU A 158 6.67 32.23 4.53
CA LEU A 158 6.06 33.35 3.81
C LEU A 158 6.31 33.19 2.30
N GLU A 159 5.23 33.00 1.52
CA GLU A 159 5.20 32.75 0.05
C GLU A 159 5.31 31.29 -0.45
N ALA A 160 4.79 30.30 0.28
CA ALA A 160 4.65 28.93 -0.23
C ALA A 160 3.33 28.68 -0.99
N PHE A 161 3.38 27.78 -1.97
CA PHE A 161 2.23 27.41 -2.79
C PHE A 161 2.07 25.90 -2.88
N CYS A 162 0.85 25.45 -3.13
CA CYS A 162 0.56 24.06 -3.42
C CYS A 162 1.17 23.67 -4.77
N TYR A 163 1.83 22.52 -4.81
CA TYR A 163 2.28 21.87 -6.03
C TYR A 163 2.21 20.36 -5.85
N GLN A 164 1.39 19.69 -6.67
CA GLN A 164 1.20 18.23 -6.64
C GLN A 164 0.92 17.68 -5.22
N GLY A 165 0.01 18.32 -4.48
CA GLY A 165 -0.40 17.86 -3.15
C GLY A 165 0.54 18.22 -1.99
N THR A 166 1.64 18.94 -2.27
CA THR A 166 2.59 19.40 -1.24
C THR A 166 2.66 20.92 -1.18
N CYS A 167 2.83 21.47 0.02
CA CYS A 167 3.09 22.90 0.24
C CYS A 167 4.59 23.20 0.20
N GLY A 168 5.06 24.05 -0.72
CA GLY A 168 6.49 24.36 -0.87
C GLY A 168 6.82 25.53 -1.77
#